data_AF-A0A1I8ATP5-F1
#
_entry.id   AF-A0A1I8ATP5-F1
#
_cell.length_a   1.000
_cell.length_b   1.000
_cell.length_c   1.000
_cell.angle_alpha   90.00
_cell.angle_beta   90.00
_cell.angle_gamma   90.00
#
_symmetry.space_group_name_H-M   'P 1'
#
loop_
_entity.id
_entity.type
_entity.pdbx_description
1 polymer ?
#
loop_
_entity_poly.entity_id
_entity_poly.type
_entity_poly.pdbx_seq_one_letter_code
_entity_poly.pdbx_strand_id
1 'polypeptide(L)'
;MILTYISRETCLILAVTPANSDLATSDALKLAREVDPEGRRTIGVLTKLDLMDEGTDARDILENRLFPLRRGYVGVVNRGQKDIVGRKDIRAALDAERKFFLAHPSYRHMSEKLGTPFLQKTLNNQLTNHIKDTLPSLKDSLQKKFYALEADVKEYRFMQPNDPARKSKALMSLTQQFTENV
;
A
#
# COMPACT_ATOMS: atom_id res chain seq x y z
N MET A 1 -13.51 -4.10 -2.59
CA MET A 1 -12.59 -4.85 -1.70
C MET A 1 -11.15 -4.29 -1.67
N ILE A 2 -10.63 -3.67 -2.74
CA ILE A 2 -9.27 -3.05 -2.74
C ILE A 2 -9.30 -1.62 -2.18
N LEU A 3 -10.25 -0.80 -2.65
CA LEU A 3 -10.39 0.61 -2.23
C LEU A 3 -10.46 0.78 -0.70
N THR A 4 -11.09 -0.13 0.01
CA THR A 4 -11.16 -0.12 1.49
C THR A 4 -9.79 -0.11 2.18
N TYR A 5 -8.75 -0.63 1.52
CA TYR A 5 -7.38 -0.59 2.02
C TYR A 5 -6.61 0.60 1.44
N ILE A 6 -6.62 0.76 0.12
CA ILE A 6 -5.78 1.77 -0.55
C ILE A 6 -6.28 3.20 -0.36
N SER A 7 -7.55 3.42 0.02
CA SER A 7 -8.07 4.74 0.39
C SER A 7 -7.55 5.25 1.73
N ARG A 8 -6.95 4.38 2.56
CA ARG A 8 -6.31 4.82 3.80
C ARG A 8 -4.98 5.50 3.47
N GLU A 9 -4.79 6.73 3.92
CA GLU A 9 -3.54 7.48 3.69
C GLU A 9 -2.30 6.78 4.29
N THR A 10 -2.51 5.97 5.34
CA THR A 10 -1.45 5.17 5.97
C THR A 10 -1.09 3.90 5.19
N CYS A 11 -1.72 3.62 4.05
CA CYS A 11 -1.42 2.43 3.24
C CYS A 11 -0.40 2.79 2.14
N LEU A 12 0.75 2.10 2.14
CA LEU A 12 1.67 2.10 1.00
C LEU A 12 1.09 1.23 -0.11
N ILE A 13 1.11 1.75 -1.34
CA ILE A 13 0.58 1.07 -2.52
C ILE A 13 1.76 0.55 -3.34
N LEU A 14 1.79 -0.76 -3.59
CA LEU A 14 2.73 -1.37 -4.52
C LEU A 14 2.01 -1.65 -5.86
N ALA A 15 2.19 -0.76 -6.83
CA ALA A 15 1.56 -0.88 -8.14
C ALA A 15 2.43 -1.75 -9.05
N VAL A 16 2.05 -3.02 -9.19
CA VAL A 16 2.77 -3.99 -10.02
C VAL A 16 2.19 -3.99 -11.43
N THR A 17 3.02 -3.72 -12.43
CA THR A 17 2.63 -3.71 -13.85
C THR A 17 3.62 -4.55 -14.65
N PRO A 18 3.16 -5.39 -15.60
CA PRO A 18 4.08 -6.08 -16.49
C PRO A 18 4.57 -5.14 -17.59
N ALA A 19 5.86 -5.19 -17.90
CA ALA A 19 6.52 -4.27 -18.82
C ALA A 19 6.16 -4.50 -20.29
N ASN A 20 5.60 -5.66 -20.62
CA ASN A 20 5.09 -5.98 -21.96
C ASN A 20 3.69 -5.37 -22.24
N SER A 21 3.10 -4.67 -21.28
CA SER A 21 1.83 -3.96 -21.43
C SER A 21 2.05 -2.46 -21.28
N ASP A 22 1.25 -1.65 -21.98
CA ASP A 22 1.34 -0.21 -21.87
C ASP A 22 0.96 0.25 -20.45
N LEU A 23 1.86 0.99 -19.82
CA LEU A 23 1.71 1.51 -18.47
C LEU A 23 0.47 2.41 -18.33
N ALA A 24 0.11 3.15 -19.39
CA ALA A 24 -1.07 4.02 -19.39
C ALA A 24 -2.38 3.23 -19.23
N THR A 25 -2.37 1.96 -19.65
CA THR A 25 -3.53 1.08 -19.53
C THR A 25 -3.59 0.34 -18.19
N SER A 26 -2.54 0.43 -17.36
CA SER A 26 -2.42 -0.32 -16.11
C SER A 26 -3.49 0.04 -15.08
N ASP A 27 -4.35 -0.91 -14.76
CA ASP A 27 -5.40 -0.75 -13.75
C ASP A 27 -4.83 -0.50 -12.35
N ALA A 28 -3.69 -1.10 -12.02
CA ALA A 28 -3.02 -0.88 -10.74
C ALA A 28 -2.63 0.60 -10.55
N LEU A 29 -2.10 1.24 -11.59
CA LEU A 29 -1.72 2.65 -11.55
C LEU A 29 -2.92 3.59 -11.64
N LYS A 30 -3.97 3.23 -12.39
CA LYS A 30 -5.23 3.98 -12.41
C LYS A 30 -5.86 4.03 -11.02
N LEU A 31 -6.02 2.87 -10.38
CA LEU A 31 -6.55 2.77 -9.02
C LEU A 31 -5.66 3.49 -8.00
N ALA A 32 -4.34 3.41 -8.14
CA ALA A 32 -3.42 4.14 -7.28
C ALA A 32 -3.59 5.65 -7.42
N ARG A 33 -3.74 6.17 -8.64
CA ARG A 33 -3.96 7.61 -8.90
C ARG A 33 -5.28 8.14 -8.38
N GLU A 34 -6.33 7.33 -8.36
CA GLU A 34 -7.62 7.73 -7.78
C GLU A 34 -7.52 8.07 -6.29
N VAL A 35 -6.64 7.38 -5.55
CA VAL A 35 -6.48 7.55 -4.10
C VAL A 35 -5.18 8.24 -3.68
N ASP A 36 -4.20 8.36 -4.59
CA ASP A 36 -2.89 8.99 -4.40
C ASP A 36 -2.47 9.74 -5.70
N PRO A 37 -3.17 10.83 -6.06
CA PRO A 37 -2.91 11.55 -7.32
C PRO A 37 -1.49 12.16 -7.37
N GLU A 38 -0.92 12.47 -6.21
CA GLU A 38 0.45 12.99 -6.09
C GLU A 38 1.53 11.88 -6.09
N GLY A 39 1.14 10.60 -6.06
CA GLY A 39 2.07 9.48 -6.03
C GLY A 39 3.01 9.49 -4.80
N ARG A 40 2.55 10.00 -3.66
CA ARG A 40 3.35 10.14 -2.42
C ARG A 40 3.59 8.81 -1.73
N ARG A 41 2.68 7.86 -1.83
CA ARG A 41 2.69 6.56 -1.13
C ARG A 41 2.60 5.38 -2.09
N THR A 42 2.65 5.65 -3.39
CA THR A 42 2.68 4.65 -4.46
C THR A 42 4.10 4.36 -4.90
N ILE A 43 4.43 3.07 -4.99
CA ILE A 43 5.70 2.54 -5.49
C ILE A 43 5.39 1.74 -6.75
N GLY A 44 6.00 2.11 -7.87
CA GLY A 44 5.85 1.38 -9.12
C GLY A 44 6.78 0.18 -9.18
N VAL A 45 6.27 -0.98 -9.55
CA VAL A 45 7.08 -2.18 -9.80
C VAL A 45 6.80 -2.68 -11.21
N LEU A 46 7.85 -2.72 -12.04
CA LEU A 46 7.79 -3.32 -13.35
C LEU A 46 8.26 -4.76 -13.29
N THR A 47 7.46 -5.68 -13.83
CA THR A 47 7.79 -7.10 -13.92
C THR A 47 7.88 -7.54 -15.39
N LYS A 48 8.38 -8.75 -15.65
CA LYS A 48 8.41 -9.34 -17.00
C LYS A 48 9.20 -8.50 -18.01
N LEU A 49 10.27 -7.83 -17.57
CA LEU A 49 11.15 -7.04 -18.43
C LEU A 49 11.91 -7.91 -19.45
N ASP A 50 12.01 -9.21 -19.17
CA ASP A 50 12.56 -10.25 -20.04
C ASP A 50 11.63 -10.65 -21.19
N LEU A 51 10.35 -10.29 -21.14
CA LEU A 51 9.34 -10.62 -22.15
C LEU A 51 8.95 -9.41 -23.02
N MET A 52 9.75 -8.34 -23.00
CA MET A 52 9.55 -7.20 -23.89
C MET A 52 10.01 -7.53 -25.31
N ASP A 53 9.33 -6.95 -26.29
CA ASP A 53 9.66 -7.16 -27.71
C ASP A 53 11.01 -6.50 -28.04
N GLU A 54 11.79 -7.16 -28.90
CA GLU A 54 13.08 -6.63 -29.36
C GLU A 54 12.89 -5.27 -30.04
N GLY A 55 13.66 -4.27 -29.59
CA GLY A 55 13.55 -2.88 -30.04
C GLY A 55 12.67 -1.99 -29.17
N THR A 56 11.98 -2.55 -28.17
CA THR A 56 11.28 -1.77 -27.13
C THR A 56 11.99 -1.90 -25.79
N ASP A 57 11.97 -0.83 -24.98
CA ASP A 57 12.46 -0.86 -23.61
C ASP A 57 11.57 -0.05 -22.67
N ALA A 58 11.68 -0.34 -21.38
CA ALA A 58 10.97 0.34 -20.31
C ALA A 58 11.82 1.44 -19.67
N ARG A 59 12.84 1.96 -20.37
CA ARG A 59 13.85 2.86 -19.80
C ARG A 59 13.21 4.15 -19.30
N ASP A 60 12.34 4.77 -20.09
CA ASP A 60 11.69 6.03 -19.71
C ASP A 60 10.76 5.87 -18.50
N ILE A 61 10.21 4.68 -18.29
CA ILE A 61 9.39 4.36 -17.11
C ILE A 61 10.30 4.19 -15.88
N LEU A 62 11.37 3.41 -16.00
CA LEU A 62 12.32 3.18 -14.91
C LEU A 62 13.09 4.46 -14.51
N GLU A 63 13.32 5.36 -15.45
CA GLU A 63 13.86 6.71 -15.20
C GLU A 63 12.81 7.71 -14.71
N ASN A 64 11.57 7.27 -14.48
CA ASN A 64 10.48 8.07 -13.93
C ASN A 64 10.08 9.27 -14.80
N ARG A 65 10.22 9.17 -16.13
CA ARG A 65 9.95 10.27 -17.08
C ARG A 65 8.52 10.29 -17.61
N LEU A 66 7.93 9.12 -17.85
CA LEU A 66 6.59 9.00 -18.44
C LEU A 66 5.47 9.28 -17.41
N PHE A 67 5.47 8.55 -16.29
CA PHE A 67 4.46 8.65 -15.24
C PHE A 67 5.12 8.89 -13.89
N PRO A 68 5.44 10.13 -13.51
CA PRO A 68 6.28 10.38 -12.34
C PRO A 68 5.58 9.95 -11.04
N LEU A 69 6.25 9.09 -10.27
CA LEU A 69 5.92 8.74 -8.89
C LEU A 69 6.99 9.29 -7.95
N ARG A 70 6.62 9.77 -6.75
CA ARG A 70 7.63 10.29 -5.80
C ARG A 70 8.59 9.21 -5.32
N ARG A 71 8.13 7.96 -5.24
CA ARG A 71 8.96 6.81 -4.83
C ARG A 71 9.58 6.07 -6.02
N GLY A 72 9.31 6.53 -7.25
CA GLY A 72 9.87 5.99 -8.49
C GLY A 72 9.38 4.59 -8.83
N TYR A 73 10.11 3.98 -9.77
CA TYR A 73 9.87 2.63 -10.28
C TYR A 73 11.05 1.71 -9.99
N VAL A 74 10.76 0.44 -9.76
CA VAL A 74 11.77 -0.62 -9.65
C VAL A 74 11.41 -1.75 -10.60
N GLY A 75 12.34 -2.09 -11.48
CA GLY A 75 12.21 -3.24 -12.38
C GLY A 75 12.70 -4.52 -11.73
N VAL A 76 11.95 -5.62 -11.88
CA VAL A 76 12.33 -6.95 -11.39
C VAL A 76 12.09 -8.01 -12.47
N VAL A 77 12.92 -9.05 -12.45
CA VAL A 77 12.77 -10.24 -13.29
C VAL A 77 12.56 -11.44 -12.39
N ASN A 78 11.36 -12.00 -12.48
CA ASN A 78 10.94 -13.13 -11.65
C ASN A 78 11.08 -14.45 -12.40
N ARG A 79 10.93 -15.56 -11.66
CA ARG A 79 10.83 -16.90 -12.28
C ARG A 79 9.57 -16.98 -13.15
N GLY A 80 9.74 -17.30 -14.42
CA GLY A 80 8.63 -17.64 -15.32
C GLY A 80 8.06 -19.04 -15.03
N GLN A 81 6.98 -19.40 -15.74
CA GLN A 81 6.29 -20.68 -15.53
C GLN A 81 7.20 -21.90 -15.73
N LYS A 82 8.09 -21.87 -16.73
CA LYS A 82 9.05 -22.96 -16.99
C LYS A 82 10.05 -23.13 -15.84
N ASP A 83 10.55 -22.03 -15.29
CA ASP A 83 11.48 -22.03 -14.16
C ASP A 83 10.83 -22.58 -12.87
N ILE A 84 9.52 -22.33 -12.70
CA ILE A 84 8.74 -22.86 -11.56
C ILE A 84 8.60 -24.38 -11.68
N VAL A 85 8.24 -24.89 -12.86
CA VAL A 85 8.12 -26.34 -13.13
C VAL A 85 9.48 -27.02 -12.97
N GLY A 86 10.55 -26.39 -13.47
CA GLY A 86 11.93 -26.85 -13.30
C GLY A 86 12.50 -26.68 -11.89
N ARG A 87 11.70 -26.18 -10.92
CA ARG A 87 12.11 -25.91 -9.53
C ARG A 87 13.43 -25.14 -9.42
N LYS A 88 13.61 -24.13 -10.27
CA LYS A 88 14.81 -23.29 -10.26
C LYS A 88 15.00 -22.65 -8.88
N ASP A 89 16.20 -22.81 -8.34
CA ASP A 89 16.58 -22.28 -7.04
C ASP A 89 16.46 -20.75 -7.00
N ILE A 90 16.15 -20.21 -5.83
CA ILE A 90 15.97 -18.77 -5.62
C ILE A 90 17.29 -18.03 -5.86
N ARG A 91 18.43 -18.57 -5.42
CA ARG A 91 19.73 -17.92 -5.64
C ARG A 91 20.07 -17.87 -7.12
N ALA A 92 19.81 -18.96 -7.84
CA ALA A 92 19.99 -19.01 -9.29
C ALA A 92 19.08 -18.01 -10.03
N ALA A 93 17.86 -17.76 -9.53
CA ALA A 93 16.98 -16.74 -10.09
C ALA A 93 17.51 -15.31 -9.88
N LEU A 94 18.02 -15.00 -8.68
CA LEU A 94 18.62 -13.70 -8.37
C LEU A 94 19.89 -13.45 -9.19
N ASP A 95 20.73 -14.47 -9.37
CA ASP A 95 21.93 -14.36 -10.21
C ASP A 95 21.56 -14.17 -11.69
N ALA A 96 20.52 -14.84 -12.17
CA ALA A 96 20.01 -14.65 -13.52
C ALA A 96 19.44 -13.23 -13.73
N GLU A 97 18.67 -12.72 -12.76
CA GLU A 97 18.16 -11.35 -12.75
C GLU A 97 19.31 -10.33 -12.83
N ARG A 98 20.35 -10.51 -12.01
CA ARG A 98 21.53 -9.64 -12.02
C ARG A 98 22.25 -9.69 -13.36
N LYS A 99 22.44 -10.87 -13.94
CA LYS A 99 23.06 -11.04 -15.26
C LYS A 99 22.25 -10.36 -16.36
N PHE A 100 20.93 -10.49 -16.32
CA PHE A 100 20.02 -9.83 -17.27
C PHE A 100 20.21 -8.31 -17.25
N PHE A 101 20.15 -7.67 -16.09
CA PHE A 101 20.29 -6.21 -16.00
C PHE A 101 21.69 -5.71 -16.36
N LEU A 102 22.74 -6.49 -16.11
CA LEU A 102 24.11 -6.13 -16.49
C LEU A 102 24.37 -6.30 -17.99
N ALA A 103 23.74 -7.29 -18.62
CA ALA A 103 23.90 -7.58 -20.05
C ALA A 103 23.04 -6.67 -20.94
N HIS A 104 21.87 -6.22 -20.44
CA HIS A 104 20.92 -5.46 -21.24
C HIS A 104 21.40 -4.01 -21.51
N PRO A 105 21.56 -3.58 -22.78
CA PRO A 105 22.11 -2.27 -23.13
C PRO A 105 21.37 -1.09 -22.49
N SER A 106 20.03 -1.12 -22.50
CA SER A 106 19.20 -0.04 -21.97
C SER A 106 19.10 0.04 -20.44
N TYR A 107 19.49 -1.01 -19.70
CA TYR A 107 19.32 -1.07 -18.23
C TYR A 107 20.65 -1.12 -17.48
N ARG A 108 21.76 -1.39 -18.17
CA ARG A 108 23.09 -1.57 -17.55
C ARG A 108 23.50 -0.38 -16.67
N HIS A 109 23.25 0.85 -17.11
CA HIS A 109 23.61 2.06 -16.36
C HIS A 109 22.80 2.27 -15.07
N MET A 110 21.64 1.61 -14.95
CA MET A 110 20.75 1.68 -13.79
C MET A 110 20.67 0.34 -13.02
N SER A 111 21.48 -0.65 -13.38
CA SER A 111 21.44 -2.01 -12.82
C SER A 111 21.57 -2.07 -11.29
N GLU A 112 22.22 -1.08 -10.67
CA GLU A 112 22.32 -0.97 -9.20
C GLU A 112 21.00 -0.56 -8.51
N LYS A 113 20.10 0.12 -9.23
CA LYS A 113 18.79 0.58 -8.76
C LYS A 113 17.64 -0.35 -9.20
N LEU A 114 17.98 -1.52 -9.73
CA LEU A 114 17.03 -2.51 -10.23
C LEU A 114 17.20 -3.85 -9.51
N GLY A 115 16.24 -4.72 -9.75
CA GLY A 115 16.22 -6.07 -9.26
C GLY A 115 15.58 -6.24 -7.88
N THR A 116 15.31 -7.50 -7.55
CA THR A 116 14.65 -7.91 -6.32
C THR A 116 15.40 -7.46 -5.06
N PRO A 117 16.75 -7.53 -4.97
CA PRO A 117 17.47 -7.07 -3.78
C PRO A 117 17.31 -5.57 -3.52
N PHE A 118 17.32 -4.76 -4.59
CA PHE A 118 17.11 -3.32 -4.48
C PHE A 118 15.67 -3.00 -4.08
N LEU A 119 14.69 -3.71 -4.66
CA LEU A 119 13.28 -3.57 -4.28
C LEU A 119 13.08 -3.87 -2.79
N GLN A 120 13.64 -4.97 -2.29
CA GLN A 120 13.53 -5.35 -0.87
C GLN A 120 14.09 -4.28 0.06
N LYS A 121 15.30 -3.77 -0.24
CA LYS A 121 15.93 -2.70 0.55
C LYS A 121 15.08 -1.42 0.53
N THR A 122 14.56 -1.07 -0.65
CA THR A 122 13.70 0.10 -0.84
C THR A 122 12.41 -0.04 -0.04
N LEU A 123 11.71 -1.17 -0.15
CA LEU A 123 10.47 -1.42 0.60
C LEU A 123 10.69 -1.35 2.11
N ASN A 124 11.76 -1.94 2.63
CA ASN A 124 12.10 -1.87 4.05
C ASN A 124 12.33 -0.43 4.52
N ASN A 125 13.08 0.35 3.77
CA ASN A 125 13.33 1.76 4.08
C ASN A 125 12.02 2.58 4.01
N GLN A 126 11.22 2.39 2.97
CA GLN A 126 9.97 3.12 2.79
C GLN A 126 8.96 2.77 3.88
N LEU A 127 8.83 1.49 4.25
CA LEU A 127 7.96 1.05 5.33
C LEU A 127 8.40 1.63 6.67
N THR A 128 9.70 1.59 6.97
CA THR A 128 10.24 2.12 8.23
C THR A 128 9.98 3.62 8.37
N ASN A 129 10.23 4.39 7.31
CA ASN A 129 9.98 5.83 7.32
C ASN A 129 8.48 6.13 7.42
N HIS A 130 7.67 5.41 6.66
CA HIS A 130 6.22 5.58 6.68
C HIS A 130 5.61 5.27 8.05
N ILE A 131 6.09 4.23 8.75
CA ILE A 131 5.68 3.94 10.12
C ILE A 131 6.05 5.10 11.04
N LYS A 132 7.29 5.61 10.97
CA LYS A 132 7.74 6.74 11.80
C LYS A 132 6.90 7.99 11.58
N ASP A 133 6.56 8.30 10.33
CA ASP A 133 5.78 9.49 9.98
C ASP A 133 4.30 9.38 10.39
N THR A 134 3.74 8.16 10.36
CA THR A 134 2.32 7.91 10.68
C THR A 134 2.05 7.61 12.15
N LEU A 135 3.07 7.26 12.94
CA LEU A 135 2.90 6.89 14.35
C LEU A 135 2.36 8.03 15.23
N PRO A 136 2.78 9.30 15.09
CA PRO A 136 2.24 10.40 15.88
C PRO A 136 0.74 10.62 15.63
N SER A 137 0.33 10.66 14.36
CA SER A 137 -1.08 10.87 14.01
C SER A 137 -1.97 9.70 14.43
N LEU A 138 -1.44 8.47 14.34
CA LEU A 138 -2.13 7.29 14.85
C LEU A 138 -2.33 7.36 16.37
N LYS A 139 -1.29 7.76 17.12
CA LYS A 139 -1.36 7.95 18.57
C LYS A 139 -2.43 8.99 18.94
N ASP A 140 -2.44 10.12 18.25
CA ASP A 140 -3.43 11.19 18.50
C ASP A 140 -4.86 10.71 18.20
N SER A 141 -5.05 9.95 17.12
CA SER A 141 -6.34 9.36 16.76
C SER A 141 -6.82 8.35 17.81
N LEU A 142 -5.91 7.51 18.32
CA LEU A 142 -6.21 6.56 19.38
C LEU A 142 -6.55 7.27 20.70
N GLN A 143 -5.82 8.31 21.07
CA GLN A 143 -6.11 9.09 22.27
C GLN A 143 -7.49 9.76 22.18
N LYS A 144 -7.83 10.36 21.03
CA LYS A 144 -9.17 10.94 20.81
C LYS A 144 -10.28 9.90 20.96
N LYS A 145 -10.11 8.73 20.34
CA LYS A 145 -11.08 7.62 20.47
C LYS A 145 -11.18 7.10 21.90
N PHE A 146 -10.05 7.01 22.60
CA PHE A 146 -10.01 6.60 23.99
C PHE A 146 -10.79 7.58 24.88
N TYR A 147 -10.58 8.89 24.73
CA TYR A 147 -11.32 9.89 25.52
C TYR A 147 -12.82 9.90 25.25
N ALA A 148 -13.23 9.72 23.98
CA ALA A 148 -14.64 9.60 23.63
C ALA A 148 -15.28 8.36 24.31
N LEU A 149 -14.63 7.20 24.19
CA LEU A 149 -15.09 5.98 24.85
C LEU A 149 -15.08 6.09 26.37
N GLU A 150 -14.11 6.80 26.97
CA GLU A 150 -14.06 6.99 28.42
C GLU A 150 -15.20 7.90 28.92
N ALA A 151 -15.61 8.88 28.11
CA ALA A 151 -16.79 9.70 28.40
C ALA A 151 -18.07 8.84 28.37
N ASP A 152 -18.26 8.03 27.32
CA ASP A 152 -19.39 7.12 27.20
C ASP A 152 -19.42 6.14 28.39
N VAL A 153 -18.27 5.52 28.72
CA VAL A 153 -18.16 4.58 29.84
C VAL A 153 -18.47 5.25 31.18
N LYS A 154 -18.12 6.54 31.38
CA LYS A 154 -18.46 7.26 32.62
C LYS A 154 -19.97 7.42 32.80
N GLU A 155 -20.73 7.62 31.74
CA GLU A 155 -22.20 7.62 31.83
C GLU A 155 -22.75 6.25 32.27
N TYR A 156 -22.14 5.17 31.80
CA TYR A 156 -22.52 3.81 32.18
C TYR A 156 -21.96 3.35 33.54
N ARG A 157 -20.90 3.98 34.08
CA ARG A 157 -20.27 3.59 35.35
C ARG A 157 -21.18 3.70 36.57
N PHE A 158 -22.16 4.61 36.53
CA PHE A 158 -23.15 4.76 37.60
C PHE A 158 -24.36 3.83 37.43
N MET A 159 -24.38 2.98 36.39
CA MET A 159 -25.47 2.04 36.14
C MET A 159 -25.17 0.66 36.73
N GLN A 160 -25.60 0.42 37.96
CA GLN A 160 -25.63 -0.96 38.49
C GLN A 160 -26.75 -1.76 37.79
N PRO A 161 -26.56 -3.07 37.53
CA PRO A 161 -27.55 -3.90 36.81
C PRO A 161 -28.94 -3.93 37.44
N ASN A 162 -29.04 -3.75 38.76
CA ASN A 162 -30.26 -3.99 39.55
C ASN A 162 -30.79 -2.77 40.31
N ASP A 163 -30.36 -1.56 39.95
CA ASP A 163 -30.82 -0.35 40.64
C ASP A 163 -32.20 0.13 40.12
N PRO A 164 -33.26 0.22 40.95
CA PRO A 164 -34.58 0.70 40.54
C PRO A 164 -34.56 2.10 39.90
N ALA A 165 -33.62 2.96 40.32
CA ALA A 165 -33.44 4.29 39.75
C ALA A 165 -33.04 4.26 38.26
N ARG A 166 -32.40 3.18 37.80
CA ARG A 166 -32.03 2.97 36.40
C ARG A 166 -33.26 2.77 35.51
N LYS A 167 -34.23 1.99 35.98
CA LYS A 167 -35.48 1.75 35.24
C LYS A 167 -36.28 3.03 35.10
N SER A 168 -36.39 3.81 36.18
CA SER A 168 -37.13 5.08 36.14
C SER A 168 -36.44 6.11 35.24
N LYS A 169 -35.12 6.29 35.35
CA LYS A 169 -34.37 7.26 34.53
C LYS A 169 -34.34 6.88 33.04
N ALA A 170 -34.22 5.59 32.73
CA ALA A 170 -34.31 5.10 31.36
C ALA A 170 -35.73 5.26 30.79
N LEU A 171 -36.78 4.95 31.58
CA LEU A 171 -38.16 5.19 31.15
C LEU A 171 -38.40 6.67 30.86
N MET A 172 -37.94 7.55 31.75
CA MET A 172 -38.13 9.00 31.65
C MET A 172 -37.41 9.57 30.41
N SER A 173 -36.18 9.13 30.17
CA SER A 173 -35.41 9.50 28.96
C SER A 173 -36.06 8.99 27.67
N LEU A 174 -36.59 7.76 27.66
CA LEU A 174 -37.29 7.19 26.50
C LEU A 174 -38.63 7.89 26.24
N THR A 175 -39.39 8.21 27.29
CA THR A 175 -40.64 8.98 27.16
C THR A 175 -40.39 10.39 26.65
N GLN A 176 -39.29 11.03 27.08
CA GLN A 176 -38.93 12.38 26.64
C GLN A 176 -38.50 12.40 25.18
N GLN A 177 -37.67 11.43 24.76
CA GLN A 177 -37.34 11.21 23.35
C GLN A 177 -38.57 10.88 22.49
N PHE A 178 -39.56 10.17 23.03
CA PHE A 178 -40.79 9.87 22.31
C PHE A 178 -41.64 11.13 22.12
N THR A 179 -41.80 11.97 23.15
CA THR A 179 -42.54 13.24 23.05
C THR A 179 -41.86 14.29 22.17
N GLU A 180 -40.54 14.25 21.98
CA GLU A 180 -39.83 15.16 21.05
C GLU A 180 -39.92 14.72 19.58
N ASN A 181 -40.32 13.47 19.30
CA ASN A 181 -40.42 12.91 17.95
C ASN A 181 -41.87 12.73 17.46
N VAL A 182 -42.86 13.24 18.19
CA VAL A 182 -44.28 13.35 17.80
C VAL A 182 -44.61 14.81 17.55
#